data_AF-A0A6N3I6Q5-F1
#
_entry.id   AF-A0A6N3I6Q5-F1
#
_cell.length_a   1.000
_cell.length_b   1.000
_cell.length_c   1.000
_cell.angle_alpha   90.00
_cell.angle_beta   90.00
_cell.angle_gamma   90.00
#
_symmetry.space_group_name_H-M   'P 1'
#
loop_
_entity.id
_entity.type
_entity.pdbx_description
1 polymer ?
#
loop_
_entity_poly.entity_id
_entity_poly.type
_entity_poly.pdbx_seq_one_letter_code
_entity_poly.pdbx_strand_id
1 'polypeptide(L)'
;MKIFLCIAALMLCGVYLSKYAFDRSPLRGMGQNGTADMPVLVSRARPFVTFAPARDMSLIADGWCSLSPETRLSVAGNGRLWFAAYKNGVGLLITALAETEAPWLWEAAHHPPFPVLRGGTTPYKGETLHETLYTLTADADPFHPLQAAVKDTTCLVYRAKLLLDFQHLQVIIEYHEPITQEQARDIAYDLPYLNAFQERGRAACSIVLPGKSNEYVLPRRIDKIPVADKAISRIKLSRWTGEMQHLGSL
;
A
#
# COMPACT_ATOMS: atom_id res chain seq x y z
N MET A 1 14.00 55.42 -7.21
CA MET A 1 12.94 54.63 -7.87
C MET A 1 13.48 53.37 -8.58
N LYS A 2 14.52 53.45 -9.42
CA LYS A 2 15.09 52.28 -10.13
C LYS A 2 15.62 51.15 -9.22
N ILE A 3 16.29 51.50 -8.12
CA ILE A 3 16.86 50.52 -7.16
C ILE A 3 15.76 49.71 -6.47
N PHE A 4 14.66 50.36 -6.06
CA PHE A 4 13.51 49.69 -5.45
C PHE A 4 12.83 48.69 -6.41
N LEU A 5 12.76 49.02 -7.70
CA LEU A 5 12.21 48.15 -8.74
C LEU A 5 13.07 46.90 -8.97
N CYS A 6 14.41 47.05 -8.95
CA CYS A 6 15.32 45.91 -9.04
C CYS A 6 15.23 44.98 -7.83
N ILE A 7 15.11 45.54 -6.62
CA ILE A 7 14.96 44.75 -5.39
C ILE A 7 13.61 43.99 -5.40
N ALA A 8 12.53 44.64 -5.81
CA ALA A 8 11.23 43.99 -5.94
C ALA A 8 11.23 42.85 -6.96
N ALA A 9 11.88 43.05 -8.12
CA ALA A 9 12.02 42.02 -9.15
C ALA A 9 12.85 40.81 -8.68
N LEU A 10 13.94 41.06 -7.94
CA LEU A 10 14.77 39.98 -7.36
C LEU A 10 14.02 39.20 -6.28
N MET A 11 13.23 39.87 -5.43
CA MET A 11 12.37 39.20 -4.44
C MET A 11 11.29 38.36 -5.13
N LEU A 12 10.67 38.87 -6.20
CA LEU A 12 9.66 38.13 -6.96
C LEU A 12 10.27 36.91 -7.67
N CYS A 13 11.47 37.06 -8.24
CA CYS A 13 12.22 35.99 -8.86
C CYS A 13 12.68 34.95 -7.82
N GLY A 14 13.11 35.40 -6.63
CA GLY A 14 13.44 34.55 -5.50
C GLY A 14 12.25 33.76 -4.97
N VAL A 15 11.06 34.36 -4.89
CA VAL A 15 9.81 33.68 -4.52
C VAL A 15 9.33 32.72 -5.62
N TYR A 16 9.55 33.06 -6.89
CA TYR A 16 9.23 32.20 -8.01
C TYR A 16 10.15 30.97 -8.06
N LEU A 17 11.47 31.18 -7.90
CA LEU A 17 12.47 30.11 -7.81
C LEU A 17 12.32 29.27 -6.54
N SER A 18 11.93 29.88 -5.42
CA SER A 18 11.65 29.14 -4.19
C SER A 18 10.44 28.23 -4.36
N LYS A 19 9.39 28.64 -5.09
CA LYS A 19 8.33 27.71 -5.49
C LYS A 19 8.91 26.48 -6.20
N TYR A 20 9.82 26.63 -7.16
CA TYR A 20 10.46 25.46 -7.84
C TYR A 20 11.43 24.65 -6.97
N ALA A 21 12.10 25.26 -6.00
CA ALA A 21 13.04 24.58 -5.10
C ALA A 21 12.34 23.89 -3.90
N PHE A 22 11.19 24.42 -3.48
CA PHE A 22 10.36 23.90 -2.40
C PHE A 22 9.14 23.08 -2.89
N ASP A 23 8.86 23.00 -4.21
CA ASP A 23 7.91 22.04 -4.81
C ASP A 23 8.45 20.60 -4.82
N ARG A 24 8.99 20.14 -3.68
CA ARG A 24 9.20 18.69 -3.47
C ARG A 24 7.82 18.03 -3.27
N SER A 25 7.02 17.94 -4.35
CA SER A 25 5.92 16.98 -4.44
C SER A 25 6.44 15.55 -4.23
N PRO A 26 5.63 14.68 -3.62
CA PRO A 26 5.90 14.15 -2.29
C PRO A 26 6.92 13.02 -2.33
N LEU A 27 7.39 12.61 -1.15
CA LEU A 27 8.12 11.35 -1.00
C LEU A 27 7.33 10.14 -1.55
N ARG A 28 6.00 10.24 -1.73
CA ARG A 28 5.13 9.19 -2.27
C ARG A 28 4.15 9.72 -3.31
N GLY A 29 3.88 8.96 -4.36
CA GLY A 29 2.91 9.30 -5.41
C GLY A 29 2.83 8.26 -6.51
N MET A 30 2.11 8.55 -7.60
CA MET A 30 2.04 7.67 -8.77
C MET A 30 3.18 7.98 -9.74
N GLY A 31 3.94 6.98 -10.16
CA GLY A 31 4.98 7.12 -11.17
C GLY A 31 4.77 6.18 -12.35
N GLN A 32 5.18 6.60 -13.55
CA GLN A 32 5.10 5.81 -14.78
C GLN A 32 6.48 5.76 -15.47
N ASN A 33 6.74 4.71 -16.26
CA ASN A 33 7.97 4.52 -17.06
C ASN A 33 9.26 4.27 -16.24
N GLY A 34 9.13 3.55 -15.12
CA GLY A 34 10.26 3.04 -14.34
C GLY A 34 10.35 1.50 -14.42
N THR A 35 9.58 0.82 -13.56
CA THR A 35 9.60 -0.64 -13.38
C THR A 35 8.38 -1.36 -13.96
N ALA A 36 7.40 -0.60 -14.44
CA ALA A 36 6.15 -1.09 -15.03
C ALA A 36 5.70 -0.12 -16.14
N ASP A 37 5.00 -0.65 -17.15
CA ASP A 37 4.46 0.11 -18.28
C ASP A 37 3.16 0.87 -17.95
N MET A 38 2.73 0.79 -16.69
CA MET A 38 1.53 1.44 -16.15
C MET A 38 1.90 2.33 -14.95
N PRO A 39 1.04 3.29 -14.55
CA PRO A 39 1.27 4.06 -13.35
C PRO A 39 1.25 3.16 -12.10
N VAL A 40 2.27 3.28 -11.26
CA VAL A 40 2.41 2.51 -10.02
C VAL A 40 2.69 3.42 -8.82
N LEU A 41 2.31 2.97 -7.63
CA LEU A 41 2.66 3.65 -6.38
C LEU A 41 4.18 3.61 -6.18
N VAL A 42 4.77 4.78 -5.93
CA VAL A 42 6.21 4.97 -5.77
C VAL A 42 6.50 5.72 -4.48
N SER A 43 7.52 5.28 -3.74
CA SER A 43 8.14 5.99 -2.64
C SER A 43 9.60 6.33 -2.96
N ARG A 44 9.91 7.63 -2.92
CA ARG A 44 11.27 8.19 -2.87
C ARG A 44 11.78 8.43 -1.44
N ALA A 45 11.00 8.13 -0.39
CA ALA A 45 11.56 8.08 0.96
C ALA A 45 12.62 6.98 1.02
N ARG A 46 13.56 7.06 1.98
CA ARG A 46 14.42 5.89 2.26
C ARG A 46 13.67 4.98 3.24
N PRO A 47 13.58 3.66 2.98
CA PRO A 47 14.02 2.99 1.76
C PRO A 47 13.10 3.27 0.57
N PHE A 48 13.69 3.33 -0.62
CA PHE A 48 12.97 3.47 -1.87
C PHE A 48 12.10 2.24 -2.12
N VAL A 49 10.85 2.46 -2.52
CA VAL A 49 9.89 1.38 -2.79
C VAL A 49 9.11 1.69 -4.06
N THR A 50 8.89 0.68 -4.90
CA THR A 50 7.90 0.71 -5.97
C THR A 50 7.29 -0.68 -6.14
N PHE A 51 6.30 -0.81 -6.99
CA PHE A 51 5.62 -2.07 -7.27
C PHE A 51 5.75 -2.43 -8.75
N ALA A 52 5.69 -3.72 -9.03
CA ALA A 52 5.61 -4.27 -10.38
C ALA A 52 4.40 -5.21 -10.45
N PRO A 53 3.19 -4.66 -10.68
CA PRO A 53 2.01 -5.47 -10.99
C PRO A 53 2.22 -6.32 -12.25
N ALA A 54 1.51 -7.45 -12.33
CA ALA A 54 1.46 -8.28 -13.53
C ALA A 54 0.94 -7.48 -14.74
N ARG A 55 1.36 -7.84 -15.95
CA ARG A 55 1.08 -7.07 -17.18
C ARG A 55 -0.40 -6.95 -17.53
N ASP A 56 -1.21 -7.90 -17.09
CA ASP A 56 -2.65 -7.95 -17.30
C ASP A 56 -3.44 -7.16 -16.25
N MET A 57 -2.78 -6.63 -15.22
CA MET A 57 -3.38 -5.74 -14.24
C MET A 57 -3.50 -4.32 -14.82
N SER A 58 -4.67 -3.71 -14.66
CA SER A 58 -4.92 -2.33 -15.07
C SER A 58 -5.27 -1.48 -13.86
N LEU A 59 -4.66 -0.31 -13.71
CA LEU A 59 -4.99 0.64 -12.64
C LEU A 59 -6.46 1.07 -12.76
N ILE A 60 -7.20 0.99 -11.65
CA ILE A 60 -8.62 1.39 -11.58
C ILE A 60 -8.91 2.45 -10.51
N ALA A 61 -8.06 2.56 -9.48
CA ALA A 61 -8.19 3.58 -8.45
C ALA A 61 -6.86 3.80 -7.73
N ASP A 62 -6.70 4.97 -7.15
CA ASP A 62 -5.60 5.30 -6.24
C ASP A 62 -6.08 6.33 -5.22
N GLY A 63 -5.40 6.42 -4.09
CA GLY A 63 -5.82 7.34 -3.04
C GLY A 63 -4.87 7.40 -1.87
N TRP A 64 -4.96 8.49 -1.12
CA TRP A 64 -4.32 8.60 0.19
C TRP A 64 -5.33 8.98 1.28
N CYS A 65 -5.09 8.53 2.50
CA CYS A 65 -5.86 8.95 3.66
C CYS A 65 -5.03 8.90 4.94
N SER A 66 -5.46 9.63 5.97
CA SER A 66 -4.95 9.42 7.33
C SER A 66 -5.56 8.15 7.92
N LEU A 67 -4.80 7.46 8.76
CA LEU A 67 -5.24 6.26 9.47
C LEU A 67 -5.34 6.55 10.97
N SER A 68 -6.22 5.82 11.63
CA SER A 68 -6.30 5.77 13.09
C SER A 68 -6.40 4.32 13.54
N PRO A 69 -5.31 3.53 13.40
CA PRO A 69 -5.34 2.11 13.70
C PRO A 69 -5.54 1.85 15.20
N GLU A 70 -6.06 0.68 15.52
CA GLU A 70 -6.13 0.20 16.89
C GLU A 70 -4.72 -0.07 17.43
N THR A 71 -4.56 0.14 18.73
CA THR A 71 -3.30 -0.10 19.44
C THR A 71 -3.61 -0.81 20.75
N ARG A 72 -2.59 -1.45 21.34
CA ARG A 72 -2.73 -2.14 22.63
C ARG A 72 -2.96 -1.20 23.80
N LEU A 73 -2.59 0.07 23.63
CA LEU A 73 -2.93 1.14 24.55
C LEU A 73 -4.28 1.68 24.07
N SER A 74 -5.25 1.98 24.93
CA SER A 74 -6.58 2.49 24.52
C SER A 74 -6.56 3.89 23.86
N VAL A 75 -5.45 4.27 23.24
CA VAL A 75 -5.20 5.45 22.40
C VAL A 75 -5.06 4.97 20.96
N ALA A 76 -5.75 5.64 20.04
CA ALA A 76 -5.63 5.32 18.62
C ALA A 76 -4.24 5.71 18.07
N GLY A 77 -3.71 4.87 17.19
CA GLY A 77 -2.48 5.15 16.46
C GLY A 77 -2.68 6.28 15.45
N ASN A 78 -1.59 6.74 14.84
CA ASN A 78 -1.64 7.76 13.81
C ASN A 78 -0.70 7.39 12.66
N GLY A 79 -1.27 7.27 11.47
CA GLY A 79 -0.49 7.04 10.26
C GLY A 79 -1.13 7.63 9.02
N ARG A 80 -0.48 7.41 7.88
CA ARG A 80 -1.00 7.76 6.56
C ARG A 80 -0.85 6.58 5.63
N LEU A 81 -1.87 6.35 4.81
CA LEU A 81 -1.89 5.33 3.78
C LEU A 81 -1.89 5.98 2.41
N TRP A 82 -1.10 5.44 1.51
CA TRP A 82 -1.22 5.62 0.06
C TRP A 82 -1.47 4.25 -0.54
N PHE A 83 -2.43 4.14 -1.45
CA PHE A 83 -2.71 2.90 -2.15
C PHE A 83 -2.96 3.13 -3.64
N ALA A 84 -2.75 2.08 -4.41
CA ALA A 84 -3.20 1.94 -5.78
C ALA A 84 -3.89 0.57 -5.92
N ALA A 85 -4.99 0.55 -6.66
CA ALA A 85 -5.80 -0.63 -6.93
C ALA A 85 -5.79 -0.94 -8.42
N TYR A 86 -5.54 -2.19 -8.76
CA TYR A 86 -5.45 -2.70 -10.11
C TYR A 86 -6.38 -3.88 -10.27
N LYS A 87 -6.87 -4.09 -11.47
CA LYS A 87 -7.83 -5.15 -11.75
C LYS A 87 -7.53 -5.81 -13.09
N ASN A 88 -7.78 -7.11 -13.15
CA ASN A 88 -7.85 -7.88 -14.38
C ASN A 88 -9.20 -8.63 -14.45
N GLY A 89 -9.32 -9.60 -15.36
CA GLY A 89 -10.53 -10.42 -15.48
C GLY A 89 -10.78 -11.39 -14.31
N VAL A 90 -9.81 -11.56 -13.41
CA VAL A 90 -9.81 -12.59 -12.36
C VAL A 90 -9.94 -11.98 -10.97
N GLY A 91 -9.13 -10.97 -10.65
CA GLY A 91 -8.96 -10.49 -9.29
C GLY A 91 -8.68 -8.98 -9.18
N LEU A 92 -8.66 -8.53 -7.94
CA LEU A 92 -8.34 -7.16 -7.53
C LEU A 92 -6.99 -7.19 -6.80
N LEU A 93 -6.05 -6.38 -7.25
CA LEU A 93 -4.75 -6.20 -6.62
C LEU A 93 -4.68 -4.82 -5.96
N ILE A 94 -4.27 -4.76 -4.71
CA ILE A 94 -3.99 -3.55 -3.97
C ILE A 94 -2.51 -3.50 -3.66
N THR A 95 -1.87 -2.38 -3.97
CA THR A 95 -0.54 -2.05 -3.46
C THR A 95 -0.64 -0.85 -2.54
N ALA A 96 0.04 -0.87 -1.41
CA ALA A 96 -0.05 0.21 -0.45
C ALA A 96 1.23 0.45 0.34
N LEU A 97 1.37 1.68 0.79
CA LEU A 97 2.40 2.16 1.69
C LEU A 97 1.70 2.82 2.87
N ALA A 98 1.93 2.31 4.07
CA ALA A 98 1.46 2.91 5.30
C ALA A 98 2.65 3.46 6.08
N GLU A 99 2.68 4.76 6.31
CA GLU A 99 3.71 5.44 7.08
C GLU A 99 3.16 5.84 8.44
N THR A 100 4.02 5.82 9.43
CA THR A 100 3.78 6.36 10.75
C THR A 100 4.96 7.20 11.20
N GLU A 101 4.74 8.06 12.18
CA GLU A 101 5.80 8.85 12.83
C GLU A 101 5.95 8.42 14.28
N ALA A 102 7.09 8.75 14.89
CA ALA A 102 7.28 8.56 16.32
C ALA A 102 6.12 9.21 17.11
N PRO A 103 5.61 8.55 18.16
CA PRO A 103 6.17 7.36 18.80
C PRO A 103 5.60 6.03 18.27
N TRP A 104 4.87 6.00 17.16
CA TRP A 104 4.18 4.79 16.69
C TRP A 104 5.03 3.94 15.75
N LEU A 105 4.92 2.62 15.88
CA LEU A 105 5.56 1.61 15.03
C LEU A 105 4.51 0.61 14.54
N TRP A 106 4.66 0.13 13.30
CA TRP A 106 3.80 -0.92 12.75
C TRP A 106 4.15 -2.30 13.31
N GLU A 107 3.13 -3.14 13.55
CA GLU A 107 3.34 -4.54 13.93
C GLU A 107 3.29 -5.48 12.71
N ALA A 108 4.25 -6.41 12.64
CA ALA A 108 4.47 -7.20 11.43
C ALA A 108 3.39 -8.27 11.22
N ALA A 109 2.97 -8.96 12.28
CA ALA A 109 2.05 -10.10 12.16
C ALA A 109 1.46 -10.66 13.48
N HIS A 110 1.72 -10.08 14.66
CA HIS A 110 1.27 -10.70 15.91
C HIS A 110 -0.27 -10.77 16.01
N HIS A 111 -0.96 -9.81 15.40
CA HIS A 111 -2.41 -9.76 15.32
C HIS A 111 -2.83 -9.49 13.86
N PRO A 112 -3.18 -10.54 13.10
CA PRO A 112 -3.68 -10.33 11.75
C PRO A 112 -5.04 -9.62 11.81
N PRO A 113 -5.32 -8.68 10.90
CA PRO A 113 -6.56 -7.90 10.93
C PRO A 113 -7.83 -8.73 10.69
N PHE A 114 -7.65 -9.95 10.17
CA PHE A 114 -8.69 -10.91 9.83
C PHE A 114 -8.24 -12.35 10.20
N PRO A 115 -9.18 -13.28 10.44
CA PRO A 115 -8.85 -14.68 10.73
C PRO A 115 -8.03 -15.33 9.61
N VAL A 116 -6.85 -15.82 9.96
CA VAL A 116 -5.89 -16.37 9.00
C VAL A 116 -6.17 -17.84 8.73
N LEU A 117 -6.26 -18.21 7.45
CA LEU A 117 -6.29 -19.60 7.00
C LEU A 117 -4.87 -20.20 6.98
N ARG A 118 -3.90 -19.41 6.51
CA ARG A 118 -2.48 -19.80 6.47
C ARG A 118 -1.60 -18.58 6.60
N GLY A 119 -0.54 -18.68 7.40
CA GLY A 119 0.47 -17.64 7.55
C GLY A 119 1.87 -18.21 7.42
N GLY A 120 2.82 -17.36 7.06
CA GLY A 120 4.22 -17.70 7.02
C GLY A 120 5.12 -16.49 6.85
N THR A 121 6.41 -16.70 7.02
CA THR A 121 7.43 -15.69 6.77
C THR A 121 8.48 -16.23 5.84
N THR A 122 8.93 -15.43 4.88
CA THR A 122 9.98 -15.81 3.94
C THR A 122 11.01 -14.68 3.81
N PRO A 123 12.30 -14.99 3.64
CA PRO A 123 13.30 -13.97 3.31
C PRO A 123 12.98 -13.33 1.95
N TYR A 124 13.01 -11.99 1.88
CA TYR A 124 12.70 -11.25 0.66
C TYR A 124 13.61 -10.02 0.53
N LYS A 125 14.55 -10.06 -0.41
CA LYS A 125 15.47 -8.94 -0.73
C LYS A 125 16.16 -8.34 0.52
N GLY A 126 16.59 -9.21 1.44
CA GLY A 126 17.27 -8.85 2.68
C GLY A 126 16.34 -8.37 3.81
N GLU A 127 15.04 -8.52 3.65
CA GLU A 127 14.01 -8.23 4.66
C GLU A 127 13.17 -9.49 4.93
N THR A 128 12.26 -9.44 5.90
CA THR A 128 11.29 -10.52 6.18
C THR A 128 9.93 -10.18 5.57
N LEU A 129 9.48 -10.99 4.62
CA LEU A 129 8.13 -10.89 4.05
C LEU A 129 7.17 -11.73 4.87
N HIS A 130 6.10 -11.11 5.37
CA HIS A 130 5.02 -11.78 6.08
C HIS A 130 3.88 -12.05 5.11
N GLU A 131 3.57 -13.31 4.89
CA GLU A 131 2.55 -13.74 3.94
C GLU A 131 1.37 -14.37 4.68
N THR A 132 0.15 -13.96 4.35
CA THR A 132 -1.08 -14.53 4.90
C THR A 132 -2.13 -14.80 3.84
N LEU A 133 -2.89 -15.87 4.04
CA LEU A 133 -4.11 -16.20 3.31
C LEU A 133 -5.29 -16.10 4.26
N TYR A 134 -6.37 -15.45 3.84
CA TYR A 134 -7.60 -15.35 4.62
C TYR A 134 -8.81 -15.11 3.72
N THR A 135 -10.01 -15.28 4.27
CA THR A 135 -11.25 -14.85 3.63
C THR A 135 -11.65 -13.45 4.10
N LEU A 136 -12.20 -12.67 3.19
CA LEU A 136 -12.63 -11.31 3.47
C LEU A 136 -14.04 -11.11 2.93
N THR A 137 -14.96 -10.75 3.81
CA THR A 137 -16.35 -10.45 3.50
C THR A 137 -16.50 -9.01 3.01
N ALA A 138 -17.57 -8.73 2.25
CA ALA A 138 -17.84 -7.40 1.70
C ALA A 138 -17.97 -6.30 2.78
N ASP A 139 -18.48 -6.63 3.96
CA ASP A 139 -18.60 -5.71 5.09
C ASP A 139 -17.25 -5.40 5.75
N ALA A 140 -16.28 -6.33 5.71
CA ALA A 140 -14.95 -6.15 6.25
C ALA A 140 -13.98 -5.48 5.25
N ASP A 141 -14.20 -5.66 3.94
CA ASP A 141 -13.32 -5.14 2.89
C ASP A 141 -13.48 -3.62 2.66
N PRO A 142 -12.42 -2.80 2.82
CA PRO A 142 -12.43 -1.39 2.42
C PRO A 142 -12.52 -1.19 0.91
N PHE A 143 -12.06 -2.16 0.11
CA PHE A 143 -11.97 -2.07 -1.35
C PHE A 143 -13.14 -2.75 -2.08
N HIS A 144 -14.12 -3.29 -1.35
CA HIS A 144 -15.33 -3.87 -1.94
C HIS A 144 -16.01 -2.96 -3.00
N PRO A 145 -16.09 -1.63 -2.83
CA PRO A 145 -16.68 -0.75 -3.86
C PRO A 145 -15.97 -0.78 -5.22
N LEU A 146 -14.72 -1.25 -5.28
CA LEU A 146 -13.94 -1.40 -6.51
C LEU A 146 -14.22 -2.74 -7.23
N GLN A 147 -14.94 -3.65 -6.59
CA GLN A 147 -15.31 -4.94 -7.15
C GLN A 147 -16.57 -4.81 -8.03
N ALA A 148 -16.37 -4.84 -9.34
CA ALA A 148 -17.40 -4.42 -10.31
C ALA A 148 -18.54 -5.43 -10.61
N ALA A 149 -18.57 -6.64 -10.04
CA ALA A 149 -19.44 -7.70 -10.61
C ALA A 149 -20.23 -8.56 -9.63
N VAL A 150 -19.80 -8.74 -8.37
CA VAL A 150 -20.49 -9.70 -7.50
C VAL A 150 -20.76 -9.06 -6.15
N LYS A 151 -21.98 -8.54 -6.02
CA LYS A 151 -22.52 -7.99 -4.78
C LYS A 151 -22.47 -9.10 -3.71
N ASP A 152 -22.03 -8.75 -2.50
CA ASP A 152 -22.01 -9.65 -1.33
C ASP A 152 -21.12 -10.90 -1.47
N THR A 153 -20.03 -10.81 -2.23
CA THR A 153 -19.11 -11.95 -2.42
C THR A 153 -17.92 -11.91 -1.47
N THR A 154 -17.70 -13.03 -0.78
CA THR A 154 -16.49 -13.29 -0.02
C THR A 154 -15.32 -13.45 -0.97
N CYS A 155 -14.20 -12.80 -0.67
CA CYS A 155 -12.97 -12.97 -1.41
C CYS A 155 -12.02 -13.89 -0.65
N LEU A 156 -11.29 -14.73 -1.38
CA LEU A 156 -10.04 -15.26 -0.88
C LEU A 156 -8.95 -14.21 -1.11
N VAL A 157 -8.14 -13.97 -0.09
CA VAL A 157 -7.16 -12.90 -0.07
C VAL A 157 -5.77 -13.45 0.20
N TYR A 158 -4.83 -13.12 -0.68
CA TYR A 158 -3.40 -13.25 -0.44
C TYR A 158 -2.89 -11.90 -0.02
N ARG A 159 -2.14 -11.84 1.07
CA ARG A 159 -1.50 -10.62 1.54
C ARG A 159 -0.03 -10.86 1.80
N ALA A 160 0.79 -9.93 1.32
CA ALA A 160 2.20 -9.84 1.65
C ALA A 160 2.47 -8.49 2.35
N LYS A 161 3.17 -8.53 3.48
CA LYS A 161 3.59 -7.35 4.25
C LYS A 161 5.10 -7.32 4.42
N LEU A 162 5.67 -6.12 4.30
CA LEU A 162 7.07 -5.84 4.60
C LEU A 162 7.13 -4.65 5.56
N LEU A 163 7.86 -4.78 6.66
CA LEU A 163 8.17 -3.66 7.54
C LEU A 163 9.55 -3.11 7.18
N LEU A 164 9.61 -1.80 6.99
CA LEU A 164 10.78 -1.06 6.56
C LEU A 164 10.97 0.15 7.49
N ASP A 165 12.12 0.80 7.38
CA ASP A 165 12.45 2.02 8.12
C ASP A 165 12.21 1.87 9.63
N PHE A 166 12.81 0.85 10.23
CA PHE A 166 12.64 0.52 11.65
C PHE A 166 11.17 0.40 12.08
N GLN A 167 10.32 -0.15 11.20
CA GLN A 167 8.86 -0.33 11.40
C GLN A 167 8.03 0.95 11.28
N HIS A 168 8.59 2.08 10.83
CA HIS A 168 7.81 3.28 10.51
C HIS A 168 7.11 3.21 9.15
N LEU A 169 7.55 2.31 8.26
CA LEU A 169 6.95 2.10 6.94
C LEU A 169 6.48 0.65 6.79
N GLN A 170 5.20 0.44 6.55
CA GLN A 170 4.64 -0.83 6.16
C GLN A 170 4.31 -0.82 4.66
N VAL A 171 4.88 -1.77 3.92
CA VAL A 171 4.54 -2.05 2.52
C VAL A 171 3.54 -3.20 2.49
N ILE A 172 2.45 -3.05 1.76
CA ILE A 172 1.39 -4.05 1.66
C ILE A 172 1.14 -4.35 0.18
N ILE A 173 1.08 -5.63 -0.16
CA ILE A 173 0.44 -6.14 -1.37
C ILE A 173 -0.72 -7.00 -0.91
N GLU A 174 -1.88 -6.83 -1.53
CA GLU A 174 -3.05 -7.66 -1.27
C GLU A 174 -3.76 -8.01 -2.57
N TYR A 175 -3.96 -9.30 -2.83
CA TYR A 175 -4.61 -9.80 -4.04
C TYR A 175 -5.87 -10.58 -3.65
N HIS A 176 -6.99 -10.21 -4.27
CA HIS A 176 -8.33 -10.73 -3.99
C HIS A 176 -8.84 -11.53 -5.18
N GLU A 177 -9.37 -12.73 -4.94
CA GLU A 177 -10.20 -13.46 -5.90
C GLU A 177 -11.56 -13.74 -5.27
N PRO A 178 -12.67 -13.44 -5.97
CA PRO A 178 -14.00 -13.80 -5.48
C PRO A 178 -14.13 -15.32 -5.40
N ILE A 179 -14.73 -15.81 -4.31
CA ILE A 179 -15.05 -17.23 -4.12
C ILE A 179 -16.53 -17.39 -3.80
N THR A 180 -17.10 -18.54 -4.13
CA THR A 180 -18.49 -18.82 -3.77
C THR A 180 -18.63 -19.04 -2.26
N GLN A 181 -19.87 -18.94 -1.76
CA GLN A 181 -20.14 -19.20 -0.34
C GLN A 181 -19.85 -20.65 0.04
N GLU A 182 -20.09 -21.60 -0.88
CA GLU A 182 -19.76 -23.01 -0.69
C GLU A 182 -18.25 -23.20 -0.58
N GLN A 183 -17.48 -22.61 -1.50
CA GLN A 183 -16.02 -22.65 -1.43
C GLN A 183 -15.52 -22.10 -0.10
N ALA A 184 -16.03 -20.94 0.35
CA ALA A 184 -15.60 -20.30 1.58
C ALA A 184 -15.74 -21.15 2.85
N ARG A 185 -16.65 -22.14 2.88
CA ARG A 185 -16.86 -23.02 4.04
C ARG A 185 -15.74 -24.05 4.21
N ASP A 186 -15.27 -24.62 3.11
CA ASP A 186 -14.36 -25.77 3.13
C ASP A 186 -12.93 -25.42 2.66
N ILE A 187 -12.71 -24.20 2.17
CA ILE A 187 -11.43 -23.77 1.58
C ILE A 187 -10.23 -23.88 2.52
N ALA A 188 -10.46 -23.84 3.84
CA ALA A 188 -9.43 -24.05 4.85
C ALA A 188 -8.75 -25.42 4.74
N TYR A 189 -9.45 -26.41 4.17
CA TYR A 189 -8.98 -27.79 4.05
C TYR A 189 -8.47 -28.13 2.64
N ASP A 190 -8.68 -27.26 1.65
CA ASP A 190 -8.21 -27.46 0.27
C ASP A 190 -6.78 -26.92 0.07
N LEU A 191 -5.81 -27.67 0.58
CA LEU A 191 -4.39 -27.30 0.48
C LEU A 191 -3.90 -27.10 -0.96
N PRO A 192 -4.25 -27.95 -1.95
CA PRO A 192 -3.88 -27.72 -3.35
C PRO A 192 -4.38 -26.37 -3.87
N TYR A 193 -5.65 -26.02 -3.58
CA TYR A 193 -6.22 -24.75 -4.00
C TYR A 193 -5.51 -23.56 -3.33
N LEU A 194 -5.31 -23.62 -2.01
CA LEU A 194 -4.63 -22.55 -1.26
C LEU A 194 -3.18 -22.33 -1.74
N ASN A 195 -2.45 -23.40 -2.06
CA ASN A 195 -1.11 -23.30 -2.64
C ASN A 195 -1.15 -22.61 -4.02
N ALA A 196 -2.05 -23.06 -4.90
CA ALA A 196 -2.19 -22.47 -6.23
C ALA A 196 -2.60 -20.99 -6.17
N PHE A 197 -3.49 -20.64 -5.25
CA PHE A 197 -3.91 -19.26 -5.02
C PHE A 197 -2.76 -18.38 -4.48
N GLN A 198 -1.97 -18.89 -3.54
CA GLN A 198 -0.80 -18.17 -3.02
C GLN A 198 0.22 -17.85 -4.13
N GLU A 199 0.48 -18.79 -5.03
CA GLU A 199 1.36 -18.56 -6.19
C GLU A 199 0.78 -17.52 -7.16
N ARG A 200 -0.54 -17.52 -7.39
CA ARG A 200 -1.19 -16.44 -8.16
C ARG A 200 -1.04 -15.08 -7.48
N GLY A 201 -1.22 -15.01 -6.17
CA GLY A 201 -1.01 -13.79 -5.38
C GLY A 201 0.43 -13.26 -5.46
N ARG A 202 1.43 -14.15 -5.39
CA ARG A 202 2.85 -13.81 -5.60
C ARG A 202 3.14 -13.32 -7.02
N ALA A 203 2.51 -13.93 -8.02
CA ALA A 203 2.66 -13.57 -9.43
C ALA A 203 1.94 -12.25 -9.78
N ALA A 204 0.89 -11.89 -9.06
CA ALA A 204 0.10 -10.69 -9.32
C ALA A 204 0.90 -9.39 -9.13
N CYS A 205 1.87 -9.36 -8.21
CA CYS A 205 2.72 -8.19 -8.01
C CYS A 205 4.01 -8.51 -7.26
N SER A 206 5.11 -7.88 -7.68
CA SER A 206 6.37 -7.88 -6.93
C SER A 206 6.64 -6.53 -6.24
N ILE A 207 7.21 -6.57 -5.03
CA ILE A 207 7.76 -5.38 -4.36
C ILE A 207 9.15 -5.12 -4.91
N VAL A 208 9.42 -3.91 -5.36
CA VAL A 208 10.73 -3.50 -5.87
C VAL A 208 11.35 -2.52 -4.88
N LEU A 209 12.61 -2.75 -4.53
CA LEU A 209 13.41 -1.91 -3.61
C LEU A 209 14.62 -1.32 -4.36
N PRO A 210 14.44 -0.20 -5.10
CA PRO A 210 15.50 0.45 -5.87
C PRO A 210 16.67 0.84 -4.98
N GLY A 211 17.90 0.50 -5.38
CA GLY A 211 19.11 0.77 -4.58
C GLY A 211 19.62 -0.40 -3.74
N LYS A 212 18.87 -1.51 -3.61
CA LYS A 212 19.44 -2.82 -3.25
C LYS A 212 19.86 -3.64 -4.49
N SER A 213 19.36 -3.25 -5.67
CA SER A 213 19.75 -3.80 -6.97
C SER A 213 19.84 -2.66 -7.98
N ASN A 214 20.86 -2.68 -8.84
CA ASN A 214 21.11 -1.63 -9.83
C ASN A 214 20.14 -1.68 -11.03
N GLU A 215 19.29 -2.69 -11.11
CA GLU A 215 18.38 -2.95 -12.23
C GLU A 215 17.14 -2.05 -12.24
N TYR A 216 16.78 -1.45 -11.11
CA TYR A 216 15.53 -0.69 -10.99
C TYR A 216 15.81 0.77 -10.71
N VAL A 217 15.47 1.61 -11.68
CA VAL A 217 15.51 3.08 -11.56
C VAL A 217 14.09 3.58 -11.31
N LEU A 218 13.93 4.43 -10.30
CA LEU A 218 12.65 5.07 -10.02
C LEU A 218 12.25 6.03 -11.14
N PRO A 219 10.95 6.15 -11.44
CA PRO A 219 10.47 7.09 -12.45
C PRO A 219 10.85 8.52 -12.08
N ARG A 220 11.27 9.30 -13.08
CA ARG A 220 11.71 10.69 -12.89
C ARG A 220 10.57 11.62 -12.45
N ARG A 221 9.37 11.35 -12.95
CA ARG A 221 8.15 12.09 -12.63
C ARG A 221 7.25 11.24 -11.74
N ILE A 222 6.78 11.85 -10.66
CA ILE A 222 5.82 11.27 -9.72
C ILE A 222 4.68 12.26 -9.58
N ASP A 223 3.49 11.85 -10.00
CA ASP A 223 2.26 12.61 -9.86
C ASP A 223 1.67 12.41 -8.46
N LYS A 224 1.03 13.46 -7.94
CA LYS A 224 0.43 13.46 -6.61
C LYS A 224 -0.82 12.58 -6.60
N ILE A 225 -0.93 11.74 -5.57
CA ILE A 225 -2.12 10.94 -5.31
C ILE A 225 -3.23 11.82 -4.68
N PRO A 226 -4.49 11.76 -5.15
CA PRO A 226 -5.62 12.48 -4.57
C PRO A 226 -6.06 11.86 -3.23
N VAL A 227 -6.85 12.58 -2.46
CA VAL A 227 -7.51 11.98 -1.27
C VAL A 227 -8.37 10.81 -1.74
N ALA A 228 -8.35 9.71 -0.99
CA ALA A 228 -9.13 8.51 -1.30
C ALA A 228 -10.62 8.83 -1.50
N ASP A 229 -11.24 8.12 -2.43
CA ASP A 229 -12.68 8.22 -2.69
C ASP A 229 -13.47 7.94 -1.39
N LYS A 230 -14.54 8.70 -1.17
CA LYS A 230 -15.40 8.58 0.02
C LYS A 230 -16.09 7.21 0.13
N ALA A 231 -16.24 6.49 -0.98
CA ALA A 231 -16.73 5.12 -0.99
C ALA A 231 -15.78 4.16 -0.26
N ILE A 232 -14.48 4.45 -0.24
CA ILE A 232 -13.47 3.64 0.47
C ILE A 232 -13.43 4.08 1.94
N SER A 233 -13.90 3.20 2.83
CA SER A 233 -14.03 3.54 4.24
C SER A 233 -12.69 3.67 4.95
N ARG A 234 -12.42 4.87 5.50
CA ARG A 234 -11.24 5.15 6.33
C ARG A 234 -11.15 4.27 7.59
N ILE A 235 -12.31 3.95 8.19
CA ILE A 235 -12.38 3.09 9.38
C ILE A 235 -11.95 1.68 9.00
N LYS A 236 -12.50 1.13 7.91
CA LYS A 236 -12.10 -0.18 7.40
C LYS A 236 -10.63 -0.19 6.98
N LEU A 237 -10.12 0.87 6.35
CA LEU A 237 -8.70 0.99 6.00
C LEU A 237 -7.79 0.99 7.23
N SER A 238 -8.21 1.62 8.33
CA SER A 238 -7.42 1.64 9.57
C SER A 238 -7.29 0.23 10.14
N ARG A 239 -8.40 -0.52 10.23
CA ARG A 239 -8.38 -1.94 10.62
C ARG A 239 -7.60 -2.80 9.63
N TRP A 240 -7.84 -2.62 8.33
CA TRP A 240 -7.21 -3.36 7.25
C TRP A 240 -5.69 -3.19 7.25
N THR A 241 -5.18 -2.00 7.58
CA THR A 241 -3.73 -1.75 7.62
C THR A 241 -3.06 -2.61 8.71
N GLY A 242 -3.74 -2.84 9.83
CA GLY A 242 -3.26 -3.61 10.97
C GLY A 242 -2.94 -2.70 12.16
N GLU A 243 -2.34 -3.28 13.19
CA GLU A 243 -2.12 -2.61 14.48
C GLU A 243 -0.80 -1.84 14.53
N MET A 244 -0.75 -0.90 15.48
CA MET A 244 0.45 -0.17 15.85
C MET A 244 0.80 -0.41 17.32
N GLN A 245 2.09 -0.33 17.63
CA GLN A 245 2.62 -0.25 18.99
C GLN A 245 3.23 1.12 19.26
N HIS A 246 3.23 1.52 20.53
CA HIS A 246 3.84 2.76 20.99
C HIS A 246 5.27 2.50 21.48
N LEU A 247 6.23 3.33 21.05
CA LEU A 247 7.61 3.29 21.51
C LEU A 247 7.65 3.55 23.03
N GLY A 248 8.17 2.60 23.81
CA GLY A 248 8.30 2.73 25.27
C GLY A 248 7.24 2.00 26.10
N SER A 249 6.33 1.24 25.50
CA SER A 249 5.48 0.27 26.21
C SER A 249 5.84 -1.15 25.77
N LEU A 250 6.62 -1.87 26.60
CA LEU A 250 6.75 -3.33 26.59
C LEU A 250 5.86 -3.90 27.69
#